data_AF-A0A955AP96-F1
#
_entry.id   AF-A0A955AP96-F1
#
_cell.length_a   1.000
_cell.length_b   1.000
_cell.length_c   1.000
_cell.angle_alpha   90.00
_cell.angle_beta   90.00
_cell.angle_gamma   90.00
#
_symmetry.space_group_name_H-M   'P 1'
#
loop_
_entity.id
_entity.type
_entity.pdbx_description
1 polymer ?
#
loop_
_entity_poly.entity_id
_entity_poly.type
_entity_poly.pdbx_seq_one_letter_code
_entity_poly.pdbx_strand_id
1 'polypeptide(L)'
;MKIWLPVLFAILTALCWGMYGPTIGNAQSKTTPPAWSPFKPYVFIGIAYLVLAIGGGLMAMKLKGDSYNYSGEAFVTAKWGFLAGCLGALGALFLTSAMMFSKGNALLVMPIVFGGAVSVTALYSTWRLRETTEFSPALWIGIFLVVQGVVITAMNTPHGHGHKKSAGHDKPVAEVTSEATEANH
;
A
#
# COMPACT_ATOMS: atom_id res chain seq x y z
N MET A 1 -18.90 20.98 14.70
CA MET A 1 -18.18 20.66 13.43
C MET A 1 -18.93 19.53 12.74
N LYS A 2 -19.21 19.64 11.43
CA LYS A 2 -19.98 18.63 10.69
C LYS A 2 -19.09 17.40 10.43
N ILE A 3 -19.37 16.31 11.14
CA ILE A 3 -18.65 15.02 11.08
C ILE A 3 -18.54 14.42 9.67
N TRP A 4 -19.38 14.88 8.75
CA TRP A 4 -19.39 14.51 7.34
C TRP A 4 -18.05 14.72 6.62
N LEU A 5 -17.29 15.77 6.95
CA LEU A 5 -16.04 16.05 6.25
C LEU A 5 -14.92 15.05 6.59
N PRO A 6 -14.65 14.72 7.88
CA PRO A 6 -13.76 13.61 8.24
C PRO A 6 -14.17 12.27 7.63
N VAL A 7 -15.48 11.97 7.61
CA VAL A 7 -15.99 10.71 7.03
C VAL A 7 -15.71 10.65 5.53
N LEU A 8 -15.91 11.75 4.80
CA LEU A 8 -15.57 11.83 3.38
C LEU A 8 -14.08 11.55 3.14
N PHE A 9 -13.18 12.19 3.89
CA PHE A 9 -11.75 11.94 3.77
C PHE A 9 -11.38 10.49 4.13
N ALA A 10 -12.04 9.89 5.12
CA ALA A 10 -11.85 8.49 5.46
C ALA A 10 -12.26 7.54 4.32
N ILE A 11 -13.39 7.81 3.65
CA ILE A 11 -13.84 7.04 2.48
C ILE A 11 -12.86 7.20 1.32
N LEU A 12 -12.44 8.42 1.01
CA LEU A 12 -11.43 8.67 -0.03
C LEU A 12 -10.12 7.96 0.27
N THR A 13 -9.68 7.98 1.53
CA THR A 13 -8.51 7.23 1.99
C THR A 13 -8.70 5.73 1.75
N ALA A 14 -9.85 5.16 2.12
CA ALA A 14 -10.15 3.75 1.89
C ALA A 14 -10.15 3.39 0.39
N LEU A 15 -10.64 4.28 -0.48
CA LEU A 15 -10.59 4.09 -1.94
C LEU A 15 -9.16 4.08 -2.47
N CYS A 16 -8.32 5.05 -2.07
CA CYS A 16 -6.91 5.10 -2.48
C CYS A 16 -6.15 3.83 -2.06
N TRP A 17 -6.34 3.38 -0.82
CA TRP A 17 -5.70 2.16 -0.31
C TRP A 17 -6.29 0.87 -0.90
N GLY A 18 -7.59 0.83 -1.18
CA GLY A 18 -8.22 -0.29 -1.87
C GLY A 18 -7.68 -0.47 -3.30
N MET A 19 -7.47 0.63 -4.02
CA MET A 19 -6.90 0.62 -5.37
C MET A 19 -5.38 0.42 -5.40
N TYR A 20 -4.69 0.63 -4.27
CA TYR A 20 -3.24 0.46 -4.17
C TYR A 20 -2.79 -0.97 -4.52
N GLY A 21 -3.45 -2.00 -3.97
CA GLY A 21 -3.10 -3.41 -4.20
C GLY A 21 -3.09 -3.82 -5.68
N PRO A 22 -4.17 -3.59 -6.44
CA PRO A 22 -4.19 -3.82 -7.88
C PRO A 22 -3.15 -3.00 -8.65
N THR A 23 -2.96 -1.73 -8.27
CA THR A 23 -2.00 -0.82 -8.93
C THR A 23 -0.57 -1.31 -8.76
N ILE A 24 -0.17 -1.74 -7.56
CA ILE A 24 1.18 -2.29 -7.34
C ILE A 24 1.34 -3.66 -8.01
N GLY A 25 0.27 -4.46 -8.10
CA GLY A 25 0.24 -5.71 -8.86
C GLY A 25 0.61 -5.51 -10.34
N ASN A 26 0.16 -4.40 -10.95
CA ASN A 26 0.54 -4.05 -12.32
C ASN A 26 2.03 -3.69 -12.47
N ALA A 27 2.66 -3.20 -11.41
CA ALA A 27 4.09 -2.87 -11.41
C ALA A 27 5.00 -4.08 -11.08
N GLN A 28 4.43 -5.23 -10.73
CA GLN A 28 5.18 -6.47 -10.51
C GLN A 28 5.67 -7.04 -11.84
N SER A 29 6.85 -7.67 -11.80
CA SER A 29 7.36 -8.41 -12.94
C SER A 29 6.52 -9.66 -13.18
N LYS A 30 6.05 -9.85 -14.41
CA LYS A 30 5.20 -10.99 -14.81
C LYS A 30 5.99 -12.15 -15.43
N THR A 31 7.32 -12.04 -15.51
CA THR A 31 8.20 -13.05 -16.12
C THR A 31 8.71 -14.05 -15.09
N THR A 32 9.06 -15.27 -15.52
CA THR A 32 9.77 -16.26 -14.70
C THR A 32 11.10 -16.62 -15.41
N PRO A 33 12.26 -16.23 -14.87
CA PRO A 33 12.46 -15.46 -13.63
C PRO A 33 12.00 -13.99 -13.75
N PRO A 34 11.76 -13.29 -12.62
CA PRO A 34 11.38 -11.88 -12.61
C PRO A 34 12.43 -10.98 -13.28
N ALA A 35 12.00 -10.13 -14.21
CA ALA A 35 12.84 -9.17 -14.93
C ALA A 35 13.32 -8.00 -14.07
N TRP A 36 12.64 -7.70 -12.95
CA TRP A 36 13.10 -6.71 -11.97
C TRP A 36 12.68 -7.08 -10.56
N SER A 37 13.48 -6.62 -9.60
CA SER A 37 13.13 -6.69 -8.19
C SER A 37 11.96 -5.73 -7.87
N PRO A 38 11.08 -6.09 -6.92
CA PRO A 38 10.00 -5.21 -6.48
C PRO A 38 10.46 -3.96 -5.73
N PHE A 39 11.74 -3.83 -5.43
CA PHE A 39 12.32 -2.56 -5.00
C PHE A 39 12.27 -1.49 -6.09
N LYS A 40 12.22 -1.89 -7.39
CA LYS A 40 12.12 -0.94 -8.50
C LYS A 40 10.82 -0.10 -8.44
N PRO A 41 9.61 -0.69 -8.32
CA PRO A 41 8.42 0.10 -8.05
C PRO A 41 8.39 0.72 -6.65
N TYR A 42 8.99 0.09 -5.64
CA TYR A 42 9.07 0.65 -4.28
C TYR A 42 9.78 2.02 -4.23
N VAL A 43 10.85 2.22 -5.01
CA VAL A 43 11.52 3.53 -5.12
C VAL A 43 10.56 4.61 -5.62
N PHE A 44 9.74 4.31 -6.63
CA PHE A 44 8.76 5.26 -7.16
C PHE A 44 7.61 5.54 -6.18
N ILE A 45 7.23 4.56 -5.35
CA ILE A 45 6.31 4.80 -4.23
C ILE A 45 6.93 5.80 -3.24
N GLY A 46 8.22 5.64 -2.91
CA GLY A 46 8.96 6.59 -2.06
C GLY A 46 9.03 8.00 -2.64
N ILE A 47 9.28 8.13 -3.95
CA ILE A 47 9.28 9.43 -4.65
C ILE A 47 7.88 10.07 -4.56
N ALA A 48 6.82 9.30 -4.80
CA ALA A 48 5.45 9.80 -4.69
C ALA A 48 5.13 10.29 -3.27
N TYR A 49 5.61 9.58 -2.24
CA TYR A 49 5.45 10.02 -0.85
C TYR A 49 6.19 11.33 -0.58
N LEU A 50 7.42 11.50 -1.08
CA LEU A 50 8.17 12.75 -0.93
C LEU A 50 7.40 13.92 -1.58
N VAL A 51 6.94 13.74 -2.81
CA VAL A 51 6.22 14.79 -3.55
C VAL A 51 4.90 15.15 -2.86
N LEU A 52 4.10 14.17 -2.50
CA LEU A 52 2.77 14.42 -1.93
C LEU A 52 2.84 14.84 -0.46
N ALA A 53 3.66 14.21 0.37
CA ALA A 53 3.74 14.53 1.79
C ALA A 53 4.42 15.88 2.03
N ILE A 54 5.55 16.14 1.36
CA ILE A 54 6.27 17.41 1.53
C ILE A 54 5.56 18.50 0.72
N GLY A 55 5.37 18.31 -0.59
CA GLY A 55 4.77 19.31 -1.47
C GLY A 55 3.31 19.61 -1.09
N GLY A 56 2.50 18.58 -0.88
CA GLY A 56 1.11 18.73 -0.44
C GLY A 56 0.99 19.31 0.97
N GLY A 57 1.85 18.88 1.90
CA GLY A 57 1.89 19.42 3.27
C GLY A 57 2.21 20.90 3.31
N LEU A 58 3.28 21.33 2.64
CA LEU A 58 3.68 22.74 2.56
C LEU A 58 2.61 23.60 1.87
N MET A 59 2.00 23.09 0.80
CA MET A 59 0.88 23.78 0.14
C MET A 59 -0.32 23.94 1.07
N ALA A 60 -0.68 22.90 1.84
CA ALA A 60 -1.76 22.96 2.81
C ALA A 60 -1.48 23.96 3.93
N MET A 61 -0.23 24.03 4.42
CA MET A 61 0.20 25.04 5.38
C MET A 61 0.03 26.45 4.82
N LYS A 62 0.46 26.69 3.58
CA LYS A 62 0.29 27.97 2.90
C LYS A 62 -1.18 28.39 2.81
N LEU A 63 -2.05 27.47 2.38
CA LEU A 63 -3.49 27.73 2.21
C LEU A 63 -4.21 27.98 3.55
N LYS A 64 -3.68 27.42 4.65
CA LYS A 64 -4.21 27.61 6.00
C LYS A 64 -3.58 28.80 6.74
N GLY A 65 -2.61 29.48 6.15
CA GLY A 65 -1.90 30.61 6.76
C GLY A 65 -0.97 30.21 7.90
N ASP A 66 -0.44 28.98 7.88
CA ASP A 66 0.43 28.45 8.94
C ASP A 66 1.90 28.90 8.78
N SER A 67 2.64 28.87 9.87
CA SER A 67 4.06 29.21 9.95
C SER A 67 4.94 28.02 9.54
N TYR A 68 5.98 28.27 8.75
CA TYR A 68 7.01 27.27 8.45
C TYR A 68 8.07 27.12 9.55
N ASN A 69 7.88 27.78 10.69
CA ASN A 69 8.82 27.72 11.80
C ASN A 69 8.50 26.52 12.70
N TYR A 70 9.42 25.55 12.72
CA TYR A 70 9.34 24.34 13.55
C TYR A 70 10.13 24.44 14.87
N SER A 71 10.49 25.63 15.32
CA SER A 71 11.22 25.85 16.58
C SER A 71 10.29 25.89 17.79
N GLY A 72 10.83 25.66 19.00
CA GLY A 72 10.07 25.73 20.24
C GLY A 72 8.99 24.64 20.34
N GLU A 73 7.77 25.01 20.72
CA GLU A 73 6.65 24.06 20.87
C GLU A 73 6.28 23.35 19.56
N ALA A 74 6.51 23.99 18.41
CA ALA A 74 6.26 23.41 17.10
C ALA A 74 7.20 22.23 16.78
N PHE A 75 8.34 22.10 17.47
CA PHE A 75 9.27 20.97 17.28
C PHE A 75 8.62 19.62 17.64
N VAL A 76 7.65 19.62 18.55
CA VAL A 76 6.90 18.40 18.92
C VAL A 76 6.14 17.85 17.70
N THR A 77 5.59 18.74 16.87
CA THR A 77 4.88 18.34 15.63
C THR A 77 5.84 17.73 14.61
N ALA A 78 7.04 18.32 14.46
CA ALA A 78 8.08 17.78 13.58
C ALA A 78 8.56 16.40 14.04
N LYS A 79 8.80 16.22 15.35
CA LYS A 79 9.26 14.96 15.93
C LYS A 79 8.25 13.84 15.74
N TRP A 80 7.00 14.05 16.12
CA TRP A 80 5.95 13.02 15.99
C TRP A 80 5.55 12.79 14.53
N GLY A 81 5.54 13.84 13.71
CA GLY A 81 5.33 13.73 12.26
C GLY A 81 6.41 12.87 11.61
N PHE A 82 7.69 13.08 11.95
CA PHE A 82 8.79 12.27 11.45
C PHE A 82 8.69 10.81 11.90
N LEU A 83 8.41 10.56 13.19
CA LEU A 83 8.27 9.20 13.70
C LEU A 83 7.09 8.46 13.04
N ALA A 84 5.96 9.14 12.87
CA ALA A 84 4.82 8.60 12.13
C ALA A 84 5.19 8.31 10.66
N GLY A 85 5.96 9.19 10.02
CA GLY A 85 6.50 8.98 8.67
C GLY A 85 7.40 7.74 8.58
N CYS A 86 8.28 7.53 9.55
CA CYS A 86 9.12 6.33 9.63
C CYS A 86 8.29 5.06 9.75
N LEU A 87 7.27 5.04 10.63
CA LEU A 87 6.36 3.90 10.77
C LEU A 87 5.59 3.64 9.46
N GLY A 88 5.14 4.69 8.77
CA GLY A 88 4.48 4.58 7.47
C GLY A 88 5.40 4.02 6.37
N ALA A 89 6.65 4.48 6.30
CA ALA A 89 7.64 3.99 5.35
C ALA A 89 8.01 2.53 5.61
N LEU A 90 8.22 2.13 6.87
CA LEU A 90 8.44 0.74 7.25
C LEU A 90 7.22 -0.13 6.94
N GLY A 91 6.01 0.36 7.20
CA GLY A 91 4.78 -0.33 6.83
C GLY A 91 4.67 -0.55 5.32
N ALA A 92 5.00 0.45 4.51
CA ALA A 92 5.01 0.33 3.04
C ALA A 92 6.06 -0.68 2.55
N LEU A 93 7.22 -0.76 3.21
CA LEU A 93 8.24 -1.76 2.93
C LEU A 93 7.71 -3.17 3.18
N PHE A 94 7.16 -3.42 4.37
CA PHE A 94 6.60 -4.74 4.73
C PHE A 94 5.41 -5.12 3.86
N LEU A 95 4.54 -4.16 3.53
CA LEU A 95 3.43 -4.35 2.61
C LEU A 95 3.92 -4.79 1.22
N THR A 96 4.91 -4.07 0.69
CA THR A 96 5.52 -4.40 -0.61
C THR A 96 6.13 -5.79 -0.57
N SER A 97 6.89 -6.13 0.48
CA SER A 97 7.47 -7.46 0.64
C SER A 97 6.39 -8.57 0.77
N ALA A 98 5.34 -8.35 1.56
CA ALA A 98 4.24 -9.31 1.72
C ALA A 98 3.51 -9.58 0.40
N MET A 99 3.31 -8.54 -0.40
CA MET A 99 2.75 -8.63 -1.75
C MET A 99 3.61 -9.46 -2.72
N MET A 100 4.92 -9.55 -2.48
CA MET A 100 5.82 -10.37 -3.29
C MET A 100 5.78 -11.84 -2.87
N PHE A 101 5.91 -12.12 -1.57
CA PHE A 101 5.90 -13.49 -1.04
C PHE A 101 4.56 -14.18 -1.28
N SER A 102 3.48 -13.40 -1.40
CA SER A 102 2.14 -13.89 -1.75
C SER A 102 1.89 -14.02 -3.27
N LYS A 103 2.90 -13.87 -4.13
CA LYS A 103 2.78 -13.87 -5.61
C LYS A 103 1.73 -12.87 -6.14
N GLY A 104 1.62 -11.70 -5.51
CA GLY A 104 0.69 -10.65 -5.94
C GLY A 104 -0.75 -10.81 -5.43
N ASN A 105 -1.00 -11.68 -4.43
CA ASN A 105 -2.32 -11.83 -3.84
C ASN A 105 -2.69 -10.64 -2.92
N ALA A 106 -3.00 -9.50 -3.55
CA ALA A 106 -3.43 -8.27 -2.85
C ALA A 106 -4.69 -8.49 -2.01
N LEU A 107 -5.52 -9.42 -2.45
CA LEU A 107 -6.82 -9.71 -1.85
C LEU A 107 -6.67 -10.38 -0.48
N LEU A 108 -5.56 -11.09 -0.25
CA LEU A 108 -5.21 -11.65 1.05
C LEU A 108 -4.48 -10.62 1.92
N VAL A 109 -3.50 -9.91 1.35
CA VAL A 109 -2.62 -9.03 2.13
C VAL A 109 -3.36 -7.79 2.65
N MET A 110 -4.23 -7.17 1.85
CA MET A 110 -4.88 -5.91 2.22
C MET A 110 -5.81 -6.04 3.44
N PRO A 111 -6.74 -7.02 3.50
CA PRO A 111 -7.59 -7.20 4.68
C PRO A 111 -6.80 -7.46 5.96
N ILE A 112 -5.72 -8.25 5.88
CA ILE A 112 -4.87 -8.55 7.05
C ILE A 112 -4.20 -7.27 7.57
N VAL A 113 -3.65 -6.45 6.68
CA VAL A 113 -2.94 -5.22 7.08
C VAL A 113 -3.91 -4.20 7.69
N PHE A 114 -5.05 -3.95 7.05
CA PHE A 114 -6.00 -2.95 7.55
C PHE A 114 -6.76 -3.40 8.79
N GLY A 115 -7.25 -4.64 8.83
CA GLY A 115 -7.92 -5.16 10.02
C GLY A 115 -6.95 -5.37 11.19
N GLY A 116 -5.71 -5.76 10.91
CA GLY A 116 -4.62 -5.82 11.88
C GLY A 116 -4.32 -4.44 12.47
N ALA A 117 -4.21 -3.40 11.64
CA ALA A 117 -3.94 -2.02 12.11
C ALA A 117 -5.01 -1.50 13.07
N VAL A 118 -6.30 -1.74 12.76
CA VAL A 118 -7.43 -1.39 13.64
C VAL A 118 -7.32 -2.13 14.98
N SER A 119 -7.03 -3.43 14.93
CA SER A 119 -6.88 -4.27 16.13
C SER A 119 -5.70 -3.84 17.00
N VAL A 120 -4.54 -3.54 16.41
CA VAL A 120 -3.35 -3.06 17.12
C VAL A 120 -3.62 -1.73 17.82
N THR A 121 -4.34 -0.83 17.15
CA THR A 121 -4.72 0.47 17.74
C THR A 121 -5.65 0.27 18.94
N ALA A 122 -6.67 -0.59 18.81
CA ALA A 122 -7.58 -0.92 19.90
C ALA A 122 -6.84 -1.53 21.11
N LEU A 123 -5.90 -2.45 20.86
CA LEU A 123 -5.07 -3.06 21.91
C LEU A 123 -4.14 -2.03 22.58
N TYR A 124 -3.48 -1.17 21.79
CA TYR A 124 -2.62 -0.11 22.34
C TYR A 124 -3.41 0.86 23.21
N SER A 125 -4.60 1.30 22.77
CA SER A 125 -5.49 2.16 23.55
C SER A 125 -5.93 1.49 24.85
N THR A 126 -6.31 0.21 24.79
CA THR A 126 -6.70 -0.58 25.97
C THR A 126 -5.55 -0.68 26.96
N TRP A 127 -4.34 -1.00 26.48
CA TRP A 127 -3.16 -1.06 27.33
C TRP A 127 -2.83 0.29 27.97
N ARG A 128 -2.92 1.38 27.21
CA ARG A 128 -2.57 2.72 27.68
C ARG A 128 -3.54 3.27 28.72
N LEU A 129 -4.80 2.88 28.66
CA LEU A 129 -5.91 3.39 29.50
C LEU A 129 -6.37 2.39 30.57
N ARG A 130 -5.66 1.26 30.74
CA ARG A 130 -6.09 0.14 31.58
C ARG A 130 -6.34 0.48 33.05
N GLU A 131 -5.70 1.52 33.55
CA GLU A 131 -5.79 1.97 34.94
C GLU A 131 -6.82 3.09 35.13
N THR A 132 -7.33 3.68 34.04
CA THR A 132 -8.14 4.90 34.06
C THR A 132 -9.54 4.72 33.50
N THR A 133 -9.86 3.57 32.90
CA THR A 133 -11.13 3.39 32.17
C THR A 133 -11.55 1.93 32.17
N GLU A 134 -12.83 1.69 32.48
CA GLU A 134 -13.43 0.37 32.29
C GLU A 134 -13.77 0.14 30.82
N PHE A 135 -13.36 -1.02 30.30
CA PHE A 135 -13.57 -1.35 28.89
C PHE A 135 -14.89 -2.06 28.69
N SER A 136 -15.70 -1.56 27.76
CA SER A 136 -16.91 -2.25 27.34
C SER A 136 -16.56 -3.61 26.71
N PRO A 137 -17.25 -4.71 27.08
CA PRO A 137 -17.11 -6.01 26.41
C PRO A 137 -17.33 -5.93 24.89
N ALA A 138 -18.08 -4.93 24.40
CA ALA A 138 -18.31 -4.69 22.98
C ALA A 138 -17.01 -4.42 22.20
N LEU A 139 -15.95 -3.91 22.83
CA LEU A 139 -14.66 -3.69 22.19
C LEU A 139 -14.06 -5.01 21.70
N TRP A 140 -14.06 -6.03 22.57
CA TRP A 140 -13.51 -7.35 22.26
C TRP A 140 -14.34 -8.06 21.18
N ILE A 141 -15.66 -7.90 21.23
CA ILE A 141 -16.57 -8.37 20.17
C ILE A 141 -16.22 -7.67 18.85
N GLY A 142 -16.00 -6.35 18.87
CA GLY A 142 -15.59 -5.58 17.69
C GLY A 142 -14.28 -6.08 17.07
N ILE A 143 -13.24 -6.30 17.89
CA ILE A 143 -11.97 -6.87 17.44
C ILE A 143 -12.18 -8.26 16.82
N PHE A 144 -12.96 -9.12 17.48
CA PHE A 144 -13.27 -10.45 16.97
C PHE A 144 -14.00 -10.39 15.61
N LEU A 145 -14.99 -9.51 15.47
CA LEU A 145 -15.72 -9.31 14.22
C LEU A 145 -14.84 -8.76 13.10
N VAL A 146 -13.88 -7.88 13.40
CA VAL A 146 -12.88 -7.42 12.42
C VAL A 146 -12.05 -8.59 11.93
N VAL A 147 -11.55 -9.43 12.83
CA VAL A 147 -10.76 -10.63 12.46
C VAL A 147 -11.59 -11.58 11.59
N GLN A 148 -12.84 -11.87 11.99
CA GLN A 148 -13.74 -12.71 11.19
C GLN A 148 -14.02 -12.10 9.81
N GLY A 149 -14.31 -10.80 9.74
CA GLY A 149 -14.57 -10.10 8.49
C GLY A 149 -13.36 -10.11 7.56
N VAL A 150 -12.15 -9.95 8.10
CA VAL A 150 -10.89 -10.08 7.35
C VAL A 150 -10.74 -11.48 6.77
N VAL A 151 -10.96 -12.53 7.57
CA VAL A 151 -10.84 -13.93 7.12
C VAL A 151 -11.85 -14.25 6.03
N ILE A 152 -13.13 -13.89 6.24
CA ILE A 152 -14.20 -14.13 5.28
C ILE A 152 -13.88 -13.39 3.96
N THR A 153 -13.47 -12.13 4.04
CA THR A 153 -13.12 -11.35 2.85
C THR A 153 -11.94 -11.97 2.12
N ALA A 154 -10.85 -12.30 2.82
CA ALA A 154 -9.67 -12.89 2.21
C ALA A 154 -9.96 -14.25 1.55
N MET A 155 -10.83 -15.08 2.15
CA MET A 155 -11.19 -16.40 1.61
C MET A 155 -12.15 -16.32 0.43
N ASN A 156 -13.08 -15.35 0.42
CA ASN A 156 -14.15 -15.28 -0.59
C ASN A 156 -13.89 -14.28 -1.71
N THR A 157 -12.87 -13.43 -1.60
CA THR A 157 -12.54 -12.49 -2.69
C THR A 157 -11.98 -13.26 -3.89
N PRO A 158 -12.59 -13.16 -5.09
CA PRO A 158 -12.16 -13.94 -6.25
C PRO A 158 -10.71 -13.67 -6.64
N HIS A 159 -9.89 -14.71 -6.63
CA HIS A 159 -8.51 -14.64 -7.08
C HIS A 159 -8.52 -14.61 -8.60
N GLY A 160 -8.28 -13.43 -9.18
CA GLY A 160 -8.19 -13.25 -10.62
C GLY A 160 -7.27 -14.31 -11.21
N HIS A 161 -7.83 -15.23 -11.99
CA HIS A 161 -7.06 -16.23 -12.71
C HIS A 161 -6.08 -15.45 -13.58
N GLY A 162 -4.79 -15.68 -13.39
CA GLY A 162 -3.77 -15.15 -14.30
C GLY A 162 -4.23 -15.40 -15.72
N HIS A 163 -4.21 -14.36 -16.56
CA HIS A 163 -4.64 -14.46 -17.95
C HIS A 163 -4.14 -15.77 -18.53
N LYS A 164 -5.07 -16.68 -18.86
CA LYS A 164 -4.78 -17.82 -19.72
C LYS A 164 -4.12 -17.20 -20.96
N LYS A 165 -2.84 -17.50 -21.15
CA LYS A 165 -2.10 -17.18 -22.38
C LYS A 165 -3.02 -17.60 -23.52
N SER A 166 -3.49 -16.62 -24.30
CA SER A 166 -4.25 -16.90 -25.52
C SER A 166 -3.36 -17.77 -26.38
N ALA A 167 -3.68 -19.05 -26.46
CA ALA A 167 -3.13 -19.93 -27.46
C ALA A 167 -3.70 -19.46 -28.80
N GLY A 168 -2.82 -19.03 -29.72
CA GLY A 168 -3.20 -18.86 -31.11
C GLY A 168 -2.64 -17.61 -31.79
N HIS A 169 -1.36 -17.62 -32.14
CA HIS A 169 -0.93 -17.45 -33.53
C HIS A 169 0.57 -17.77 -33.66
N ASP A 170 0.90 -19.06 -33.63
CA ASP A 170 2.09 -19.53 -34.35
C ASP A 170 1.68 -19.68 -35.81
N LYS A 171 2.14 -18.75 -36.66
CA LYS A 171 2.43 -19.06 -38.05
C LYS A 171 3.94 -18.98 -38.20
N PRO A 172 4.60 -20.06 -38.64
CA PRO A 172 6.04 -20.03 -38.89
C PRO A 172 6.27 -19.21 -40.16
N VAL A 173 6.94 -18.06 -40.04
CA VAL A 173 7.58 -17.44 -41.20
C VAL A 173 8.99 -18.00 -41.26
N ALA A 174 9.22 -18.72 -42.35
CA ALA A 174 10.40 -19.45 -42.71
C ALA A 174 11.70 -18.65 -42.54
N GLU A 175 12.68 -19.33 -41.96
CA GLU A 175 14.03 -19.48 -42.48
C GLU A 175 14.36 -18.69 -43.76
N VAL A 176 15.15 -17.63 -43.62
CA VAL A 176 16.05 -17.14 -44.66
C VAL A 176 17.41 -16.97 -44.02
N THR A 177 18.17 -18.06 -43.99
CA THR A 177 19.62 -18.03 -43.82
C THR A 177 20.23 -18.38 -45.16
N SER A 178 20.95 -17.43 -45.77
CA SER A 178 22.13 -17.63 -46.63
C SER A 178 22.20 -16.52 -47.68
N GLU A 179 23.11 -15.57 -47.48
CA GLU A 179 24.15 -15.17 -48.44
C GLU A 179 24.81 -13.87 -47.94
N ALA A 180 25.79 -14.05 -47.07
CA ALA A 180 26.81 -13.03 -46.81
C ALA A 180 28.16 -13.72 -46.96
N THR A 181 28.63 -13.88 -48.20
CA THR A 181 30.05 -14.08 -48.52
C THR A 181 30.28 -13.64 -49.98
N GLU A 182 31.41 -12.97 -50.21
CA GLU A 182 32.03 -12.60 -51.49
C GLU A 182 31.51 -11.36 -52.26
N ALA A 183 32.15 -10.20 -52.03
CA ALA A 183 33.19 -9.70 -52.94
C ALA A 183 33.57 -8.25 -52.57
N ASN A 184 34.71 -8.09 -51.87
CA ASN A 184 35.52 -6.90 -51.97
C ASN A 184 36.41 -7.07 -53.22
N HIS A 185 36.21 -6.24 -54.24
CA HIS A 185 37.23 -5.82 -55.19
C HIS A 185 36.82 -4.49 -55.83
#